data_AF-A0A2D5YKZ1-F1
#
_entry.id   AF-A0A2D5YKZ1-F1
#
_cell.length_a   1.000
_cell.length_b   1.000
_cell.length_c   1.000
_cell.angle_alpha   90.00
_cell.angle_beta   90.00
_cell.angle_gamma   90.00
#
_symmetry.space_group_name_H-M   'P 1'
#
loop_
_entity.id
_entity.type
_entity.pdbx_description
1 polymer ?
#
loop_
_entity_poly.entity_id
_entity_poly.type
_entity_poly.pdbx_seq_one_letter_code
_entity_poly.pdbx_strand_id
1 'polypeptide(L)'
;MKFLSVIFIAFISNVHASSMMTIKGDLTDRIQLKERINKVIITENNEELSLINEYNEVPSCERGEFEVVETEDGSFELTRIIKCESYIDQTNEVMMCPEVFMPVCGEVVDGNNKALPEIVSFSNMCDLYIAKASFVNFGQCD
;
A
#
# COMPACT_ATOMS: atom_id res chain seq x y z
N MET A 1 -54.59 22.61 -25.71
CA MET A 1 -53.50 21.62 -25.86
C MET A 1 -52.39 22.03 -24.88
N LYS A 2 -52.14 21.20 -23.86
CA LYS A 2 -51.12 21.49 -22.82
C LYS A 2 -49.76 21.01 -23.35
N PHE A 3 -48.82 21.94 -23.54
CA PHE A 3 -47.43 21.62 -23.87
C PHE A 3 -46.75 21.06 -22.61
N LEU A 4 -46.41 19.76 -22.62
CA LEU A 4 -45.50 19.18 -21.64
C LEU A 4 -44.06 19.56 -22.05
N SER A 5 -43.44 20.47 -21.30
CA SER A 5 -41.98 20.68 -21.38
C SER A 5 -41.29 19.50 -20.71
N VAL A 6 -40.59 18.69 -21.50
CA VAL A 6 -39.65 17.69 -21.01
C VAL A 6 -38.33 18.41 -20.72
N ILE A 7 -38.00 18.59 -19.44
CA ILE A 7 -36.70 19.11 -19.00
C ILE A 7 -35.72 17.93 -19.05
N PHE A 8 -34.81 17.96 -20.01
CA PHE A 8 -33.68 17.04 -20.10
C PHE A 8 -32.62 17.50 -19.08
N ILE A 9 -32.59 16.87 -17.91
CA ILE A 9 -31.51 17.08 -16.94
C ILE A 9 -30.30 16.31 -17.48
N ALA A 10 -29.37 17.03 -18.09
CA ALA A 10 -28.06 16.50 -18.43
C ALA A 10 -27.29 16.22 -17.14
N PHE A 11 -27.19 14.94 -16.76
CA PHE A 11 -26.22 14.49 -15.77
C PHE A 11 -24.82 14.69 -16.34
N ILE A 12 -24.16 15.78 -15.94
CA ILE A 12 -22.73 15.95 -16.16
C ILE A 12 -22.06 15.02 -15.15
N SER A 13 -21.72 13.81 -15.59
CA SER A 13 -20.82 12.95 -14.84
C SER A 13 -19.45 13.61 -14.88
N ASN A 14 -18.95 14.06 -13.72
CA ASN A 14 -17.54 14.40 -13.56
C ASN A 14 -16.76 13.09 -13.69
N VAL A 15 -16.32 12.78 -14.90
CA VAL A 15 -15.34 11.73 -15.12
C VAL A 15 -14.03 12.28 -14.54
N HIS A 16 -13.72 11.95 -13.29
CA HIS A 16 -12.37 12.15 -12.77
C HIS A 16 -11.47 11.22 -13.59
N ALA A 17 -10.73 11.81 -14.53
CA ALA A 17 -9.71 11.08 -15.26
C ALA A 17 -8.62 10.72 -14.25
N SER A 18 -8.52 9.44 -13.91
CA SER A 18 -7.41 8.92 -13.13
C SER A 18 -6.12 9.19 -13.91
N SER A 19 -5.34 10.18 -13.48
CA SER A 19 -4.13 10.61 -14.16
C SER A 19 -2.94 9.82 -13.64
N MET A 20 -2.33 9.05 -14.52
CA MET A 20 -1.04 8.40 -14.26
C MET A 20 0.06 9.47 -14.18
N MET A 21 0.88 9.39 -13.14
CA MET A 21 1.92 10.37 -12.82
C MET A 21 3.26 9.69 -12.59
N THR A 22 4.33 10.39 -12.96
CA THR A 22 5.71 9.97 -12.65
C THR A 22 6.25 10.81 -11.50
N ILE A 23 6.73 10.15 -10.46
CA ILE A 23 7.19 10.77 -9.21
C ILE A 23 8.57 10.28 -8.88
N LYS A 24 9.47 11.20 -8.52
CA LYS A 24 10.80 10.89 -8.05
C LYS A 24 10.89 11.10 -6.54
N GLY A 25 11.50 10.15 -5.85
CA GLY A 25 11.62 10.23 -4.40
C GLY A 25 12.23 9.00 -3.74
N ASP A 26 12.11 8.97 -2.43
CA ASP A 26 12.49 7.85 -1.58
C ASP A 26 11.24 7.04 -1.22
N LEU A 27 11.25 5.74 -1.53
CA LEU A 27 10.23 4.78 -1.17
C LEU A 27 10.55 4.18 0.21
N THR A 28 9.70 4.42 1.18
CA THR A 28 9.90 3.97 2.56
C THR A 28 8.61 3.43 3.17
N ASP A 29 8.72 2.75 4.31
CA ASP A 29 7.59 2.17 5.02
C ASP A 29 7.13 3.09 6.14
N ARG A 30 5.84 3.43 6.15
CA ARG A 30 5.23 4.13 7.27
C ARG A 30 4.78 3.11 8.31
N ILE A 31 5.67 2.81 9.25
CA ILE A 31 5.37 1.88 10.35
C ILE A 31 4.38 2.53 11.31
N GLN A 32 3.11 2.12 11.22
CA GLN A 32 2.07 2.47 12.19
C GLN A 32 1.55 1.21 12.85
N LEU A 33 1.49 1.20 14.19
CA LEU A 33 1.05 0.01 14.93
C LEU A 33 -0.48 -0.14 15.00
N LYS A 34 -1.22 0.95 14.78
CA LYS A 34 -2.69 1.01 14.87
C LYS A 34 -3.40 0.95 13.51
N GLU A 35 -2.63 1.04 12.43
CA GLU A 35 -3.12 1.09 11.07
C GLU A 35 -2.34 0.10 10.22
N ARG A 36 -2.73 -0.09 8.96
CA ARG A 36 -1.95 -0.89 8.04
C ARG A 36 -0.61 -0.19 7.76
N ILE A 37 0.48 -0.95 7.75
CA ILE A 37 1.78 -0.44 7.32
C ILE A 37 1.70 -0.30 5.81
N ASN A 38 1.74 0.95 5.36
CA ASN A 38 1.69 1.31 3.95
C ASN A 38 3.05 1.88 3.54
N LYS A 39 3.42 1.66 2.28
CA LYS A 39 4.56 2.35 1.69
C LYS A 39 4.20 3.80 1.42
N VAL A 40 5.20 4.67 1.46
CA VAL A 40 5.07 6.08 1.07
C VAL A 40 6.23 6.46 0.17
N ILE A 41 5.98 7.41 -0.74
CA ILE A 41 7.03 8.08 -1.49
C ILE A 41 7.23 9.46 -0.88
N ILE A 42 8.44 9.75 -0.41
CA ILE A 42 8.86 11.07 0.01
C ILE A 42 9.52 11.74 -1.21
N THR A 43 8.87 12.77 -1.75
CA THR A 43 9.38 13.46 -2.96
C THR A 43 10.60 14.33 -2.64
N GLU A 44 11.31 14.78 -3.68
CA GLU A 44 12.40 15.75 -3.54
C GLU A 44 11.98 17.07 -2.86
N ASN A 45 10.68 17.39 -2.86
CA ASN A 45 10.11 18.56 -2.19
C ASN A 45 9.66 18.27 -0.74
N ASN A 46 9.95 17.08 -0.20
CA ASN A 46 9.46 16.58 1.10
C ASN A 46 7.92 16.45 1.18
N GLU A 47 7.26 16.24 0.05
CA GLU A 47 5.85 15.86 0.05
C GLU A 47 5.73 14.35 0.27
N GLU A 48 4.81 13.92 1.12
CA GLU A 48 4.57 12.51 1.42
C GLU A 48 3.36 12.01 0.64
N LEU A 49 3.55 10.98 -0.17
CA LEU A 49 2.46 10.33 -0.91
C LEU A 49 2.21 8.94 -0.34
N SER A 50 1.01 8.75 0.21
CA SER A 50 0.57 7.47 0.77
C SER A 50 0.24 6.47 -0.34
N LEU A 51 0.92 5.32 -0.34
CA LEU A 51 0.65 4.25 -1.28
C LEU A 51 -0.36 3.25 -0.72
N ILE A 52 -1.24 2.72 -1.57
CA ILE A 52 -2.19 1.66 -1.20
C ILE A 52 -1.69 0.25 -1.50
N ASN A 53 -0.59 0.11 -2.25
CA ASN A 53 -0.07 -1.20 -2.62
C ASN A 53 0.29 -2.00 -1.38
N GLU A 54 -0.30 -3.17 -1.28
CA GLU A 54 0.10 -4.16 -0.28
C GLU A 54 1.53 -4.61 -0.57
N TYR A 55 2.21 -5.07 0.48
CA TYR A 55 3.64 -5.46 0.54
C TYR A 55 4.12 -6.45 -0.55
N ASN A 56 3.20 -6.98 -1.34
CA ASN A 56 3.45 -7.89 -2.43
C ASN A 56 4.20 -7.18 -3.58
N GLU A 57 5.51 -7.40 -3.57
CA GLU A 57 6.39 -7.24 -4.74
C GLU A 57 6.79 -5.83 -5.14
N VAL A 58 6.78 -4.82 -4.27
CA VAL A 58 7.55 -3.62 -4.61
C VAL A 58 9.04 -4.00 -4.48
N PRO A 59 9.80 -4.03 -5.60
CA PRO A 59 11.21 -4.40 -5.56
C PRO A 59 11.93 -3.52 -4.54
N SER A 60 13.07 -3.99 -4.05
CA SER A 60 13.91 -3.37 -3.02
C SER A 60 14.45 -1.97 -3.35
N CYS A 61 13.78 -1.18 -4.17
CA CYS A 61 14.17 0.16 -4.55
C CYS A 61 13.84 1.15 -3.44
N GLU A 62 14.87 1.69 -2.82
CA GLU A 62 14.75 2.72 -1.79
C GLU A 62 14.59 4.11 -2.42
N ARG A 63 15.26 4.37 -3.55
CA ARG A 63 15.21 5.65 -4.25
C ARG A 63 15.06 5.44 -5.74
N GLY A 64 14.12 6.15 -6.36
CA GLY A 64 13.87 5.98 -7.78
C GLY A 64 12.85 6.93 -8.37
N GLU A 65 12.45 6.57 -9.59
CA GLU A 65 11.34 7.16 -10.32
C GLU A 65 10.22 6.12 -10.41
N PHE A 66 9.02 6.53 -10.04
CA PHE A 66 7.87 5.68 -9.81
C PHE A 66 6.69 6.17 -10.64
N GLU A 67 5.98 5.24 -11.28
CA GLU A 67 4.70 5.51 -11.93
C GLU A 67 3.59 5.19 -10.95
N VAL A 68 2.78 6.20 -10.62
CA VAL A 68 1.66 6.08 -9.69
C VAL A 68 0.36 6.55 -10.31
N VAL A 69 -0.75 6.10 -9.73
CA VAL A 69 -2.10 6.50 -10.10
C VAL A 69 -2.81 7.00 -8.85
N GLU A 70 -3.36 8.21 -8.89
CA GLU A 70 -4.15 8.75 -7.77
C GLU A 70 -5.53 8.07 -7.71
N THR A 71 -5.93 7.65 -6.52
CA THR A 71 -7.22 7.03 -6.24
C THR A 71 -8.24 8.07 -5.76
N GLU A 72 -9.54 7.71 -5.75
CA GLU A 72 -10.62 8.65 -5.42
C GLU A 72 -10.55 9.22 -3.99
N ASP A 73 -9.88 8.51 -3.08
CA ASP A 73 -9.66 8.90 -1.69
C ASP A 73 -8.41 9.78 -1.49
N GLY A 74 -7.68 10.12 -2.56
CA GLY A 74 -6.45 10.91 -2.52
C GLY A 74 -5.20 10.10 -2.13
N SER A 75 -5.32 8.77 -2.03
CA SER A 75 -4.16 7.88 -1.93
C SER A 75 -3.57 7.59 -3.32
N PHE A 76 -2.47 6.84 -3.38
CA PHE A 76 -1.80 6.54 -4.65
C PHE A 76 -1.55 5.04 -4.81
N GLU A 77 -1.75 4.51 -6.00
CA GLU A 77 -1.35 3.17 -6.39
C GLU A 77 -0.06 3.22 -7.20
N LEU A 78 1.02 2.68 -6.66
CA LEU A 78 2.26 2.39 -7.38
C LEU A 78 2.00 1.33 -8.45
N THR A 79 2.10 1.73 -9.70
CA THR A 79 1.91 0.85 -10.85
C THR A 79 3.23 0.23 -11.29
N ARG A 80 4.32 1.01 -11.26
CA ARG A 80 5.62 0.57 -11.80
C ARG A 80 6.80 1.34 -11.22
N ILE A 81 7.94 0.66 -11.06
CA ILE A 81 9.25 1.32 -10.91
C ILE A 81 9.84 1.59 -12.29
N ILE A 82 10.00 2.87 -12.64
CA ILE A 82 10.58 3.31 -13.92
C ILE A 82 12.09 3.17 -13.87
N LYS A 83 12.70 3.67 -12.78
CA LYS A 83 14.14 3.66 -12.58
C LYS A 83 14.43 3.51 -11.10
N CYS A 84 15.43 2.69 -10.77
CA CYS A 84 15.92 2.58 -9.41
C CYS A 84 17.36 3.07 -9.31
N GLU A 85 17.61 3.94 -8.34
CA GLU A 85 18.92 4.55 -8.08
C GLU A 85 19.62 3.91 -6.88
N SER A 86 18.85 3.40 -5.90
CA SER A 86 19.35 2.69 -4.72
C SER A 86 18.50 1.45 -4.44
N TYR A 87 19.15 0.30 -4.27
CA TYR A 87 18.50 -0.94 -3.85
C TYR A 87 18.89 -1.27 -2.40
N ILE A 88 17.90 -1.60 -1.56
CA ILE A 88 18.09 -2.19 -0.24
C ILE A 88 18.33 -3.69 -0.38
N ASP A 89 19.39 -4.16 0.26
CA ASP A 89 19.61 -5.58 0.47
C ASP A 89 18.77 -6.05 1.67
N GLN A 90 17.59 -6.61 1.37
CA GLN A 90 16.66 -7.13 2.39
C GLN A 90 17.27 -8.26 3.25
N THR A 91 18.44 -8.80 2.91
CA THR A 91 19.09 -9.86 3.71
C THR A 91 19.80 -9.34 4.96
N ASN A 92 20.04 -8.03 5.06
CA ASN A 92 20.90 -7.44 6.11
C ASN A 92 20.17 -6.51 7.10
N GLU A 93 18.89 -6.20 6.88
CA GLU A 93 18.13 -5.38 7.84
C GLU A 93 17.39 -6.25 8.86
N VAL A 94 17.91 -6.27 10.09
CA VAL A 94 17.13 -6.72 11.26
C VAL A 94 16.17 -5.58 11.61
N MET A 95 15.00 -5.58 11.00
CA MET A 95 13.93 -4.66 11.38
C MET A 95 13.48 -5.02 12.81
N MET A 96 13.56 -4.07 13.74
CA MET A 96 13.15 -4.27 15.13
C MET A 96 11.75 -3.70 15.34
N CYS A 97 10.80 -4.55 15.70
CA CYS A 97 9.46 -4.12 16.08
C CYS A 97 9.40 -3.68 17.54
N PRO A 98 8.59 -2.65 17.87
CA PRO A 98 8.36 -2.27 19.25
C PRO A 98 7.59 -3.35 20.00
N GLU A 99 7.90 -3.54 21.29
CA GLU A 99 7.25 -4.52 22.17
C GLU A 99 5.87 -4.03 22.66
N VAL A 100 5.00 -3.63 21.74
CA VAL A 100 3.61 -3.23 22.03
C VAL A 100 2.68 -4.35 21.59
N PHE A 101 1.85 -4.84 22.52
CA PHE A 101 0.89 -5.89 22.24
C PHE A 101 -0.44 -5.30 21.73
N MET A 102 -0.65 -5.39 20.42
CA MET A 102 -1.88 -5.03 19.72
C MET A 102 -2.11 -6.08 18.63
N PRO A 103 -2.69 -7.24 18.98
CA PRO A 103 -2.61 -8.43 18.14
C PRO A 103 -3.31 -8.24 16.80
N VAL A 104 -2.76 -8.90 15.78
CA VAL A 104 -3.29 -8.89 14.42
C VAL A 104 -3.25 -10.29 13.82
N CYS A 105 -4.24 -10.62 13.01
CA CYS A 105 -4.33 -11.88 12.31
C CYS A 105 -3.79 -11.73 10.88
N GLY A 106 -2.93 -12.65 10.47
CA GLY A 106 -2.33 -12.65 9.14
C GLY A 106 -2.21 -14.03 8.53
N GLU A 107 -2.08 -14.06 7.22
CA GLU A 107 -1.92 -15.26 6.40
C GLU A 107 -0.47 -15.37 5.90
N VAL A 108 0.20 -16.46 6.24
CA VAL A 108 1.56 -16.76 5.80
C VAL A 108 1.50 -17.71 4.61
N VAL A 109 2.10 -17.32 3.50
CA VAL A 109 2.29 -18.19 2.33
C VAL A 109 3.72 -18.70 2.36
N ASP A 110 3.90 -20.01 2.54
CA ASP A 110 5.23 -20.62 2.40
C ASP A 110 5.72 -20.43 0.95
N GLY A 111 6.91 -19.84 0.80
CA GLY A 111 7.52 -19.48 -0.50
C GLY A 111 7.76 -20.66 -1.44
N ASN A 112 7.47 -21.89 -1.00
CA ASN A 112 7.47 -23.08 -1.83
C ASN A 112 6.16 -23.35 -2.58
N ASN A 113 5.10 -22.54 -2.43
CA ASN A 113 3.78 -22.68 -3.10
C ASN A 113 3.15 -24.09 -2.98
N LYS A 114 3.58 -24.89 -2.00
CA LYS A 114 3.20 -26.30 -1.82
C LYS A 114 2.47 -26.58 -0.51
N ALA A 115 2.48 -25.63 0.42
CA ALA A 115 1.69 -25.70 1.65
C ALA A 115 0.43 -24.85 1.48
N LEU A 116 -0.66 -25.27 2.14
CA LEU A 116 -1.82 -24.41 2.31
C LEU A 116 -1.40 -23.18 3.15
N PRO A 117 -1.92 -21.99 2.86
CA PRO A 117 -1.63 -20.81 3.67
C PRO A 117 -2.00 -21.05 5.13
N GLU A 118 -1.14 -20.60 6.05
CA GLU A 118 -1.38 -20.71 7.49
C GLU A 118 -1.85 -19.37 8.05
N ILE A 119 -2.97 -19.40 8.76
CA ILE A 119 -3.52 -18.22 9.43
C ILE A 119 -2.95 -18.18 10.85
N VAL A 120 -2.18 -17.13 11.18
CA VAL A 120 -1.41 -17.01 12.43
C VAL A 120 -1.61 -15.63 13.05
N SER A 121 -1.63 -15.58 14.39
CA SER A 121 -1.69 -14.31 15.14
C SER A 121 -0.28 -13.75 15.38
N PHE A 122 -0.12 -12.45 15.15
CA PHE A 122 1.09 -11.68 15.42
C PHE A 122 0.86 -10.69 16.58
N SER A 123 1.91 -10.30 17.29
CA SER A 123 1.77 -9.40 18.46
C SER A 123 1.35 -7.98 18.08
N ASN A 124 1.73 -7.54 16.87
CA ASN A 124 1.34 -6.25 16.28
C ASN A 124 1.56 -6.23 14.75
N MET A 125 1.13 -5.14 14.09
CA MET A 125 1.27 -4.96 12.64
C MET A 125 2.72 -4.99 12.13
N CYS A 126 3.69 -4.61 12.97
CA CYS A 126 5.10 -4.65 12.58
C CYS A 126 5.60 -6.11 12.50
N ASP A 127 5.23 -6.96 13.48
CA ASP A 127 5.58 -8.39 13.46
C ASP A 127 4.98 -9.09 12.23
N LEU A 128 3.72 -8.77 11.89
CA LEU A 128 3.05 -9.26 10.67
C LEU A 128 3.81 -8.84 9.40
N TYR A 129 4.23 -7.57 9.35
CA TYR A 129 4.97 -7.01 8.22
C TYR A 129 6.36 -7.66 8.04
N ILE A 130 7.12 -7.84 9.13
CA ILE A 130 8.43 -8.53 9.07
C ILE A 130 8.27 -9.97 8.59
N ALA A 131 7.20 -10.65 9.03
CA ALA A 131 6.89 -12.00 8.60
C ALA A 131 6.46 -12.11 7.13
N LYS A 132 6.31 -10.98 6.42
CA LYS A 132 5.82 -10.91 5.04
C LYS A 132 4.44 -11.58 4.89
N ALA A 133 3.64 -11.52 5.95
CA ALA A 133 2.31 -12.11 5.98
C ALA A 133 1.27 -11.12 5.43
N SER A 134 0.20 -11.65 4.82
CA SER A 134 -0.92 -10.84 4.36
C SER A 134 -1.84 -10.51 5.54
N PHE A 135 -2.32 -9.27 5.62
CA PHE A 135 -3.24 -8.86 6.67
C PHE A 135 -4.63 -9.47 6.48
N VAL A 136 -5.21 -10.02 7.55
CA VAL A 136 -6.58 -10.56 7.55
C VAL A 136 -7.50 -9.64 8.36
N ASN A 137 -7.22 -9.46 9.65
CA ASN A 137 -8.00 -8.59 10.54
C ASN A 137 -7.21 -8.13 11.77
N PHE A 138 -7.68 -7.08 12.42
CA PHE A 138 -7.21 -6.72 13.77
C PHE A 138 -7.75 -7.71 14.81
N GLY A 139 -6.96 -8.01 15.83
CA GLY A 139 -7.26 -9.04 16.83
C GLY A 139 -6.50 -10.34 16.59
N GLN A 140 -6.74 -11.34 17.43
CA GLN A 140 -6.22 -12.69 17.22
C GLN A 140 -7.02 -13.41 16.11
N CYS A 141 -6.42 -14.45 15.54
CA CYS A 141 -7.13 -15.38 14.66
C CYS A 141 -8.03 -16.31 15.49
N ASP A 142 -9.18 -16.70 14.92
CA ASP A 142 -10.13 -17.64 15.53
C ASP A 142 -9.75 -19.10 15.31
#